data_AF-A0A1I0IS51-F1
#
_entry.id   AF-A0A1I0IS51-F1
#
_cell.length_a   1.000
_cell.length_b   1.000
_cell.length_c   1.000
_cell.angle_alpha   90.00
_cell.angle_beta   90.00
_cell.angle_gamma   90.00
#
_symmetry.space_group_name_H-M   'P 1'
#
loop_
_entity.id
_entity.type
_entity.pdbx_description
1 polymer ?
#
loop_
_entity_poly.entity_id
_entity_poly.type
_entity_poly.pdbx_seq_one_letter_code
_entity_poly.pdbx_strand_id
1 'polypeptide(L)'
;MNDIRTDDIALNEEPRLGLGAHAAALAVVCAIALVGNTVATDNTVPQGLVGLIILWVMCMIGMLLTKFMPFKLPSVAWISAIGILATMPWTPGSAWVLDKVSHVNFLTLATPCLAYAGIAIAKREIEIAKASGWKIAVVAVLVMTGTYVGSALVAQVFL
;
A
#
# COMPACT_ATOMS: atom_id res chain seq x y z
N MET A 1 3.28 40.68 4.60
CA MET A 1 2.86 40.45 5.99
C MET A 1 1.37 40.16 5.94
N ASN A 2 0.98 38.93 5.64
CA ASN A 2 0.75 37.84 6.60
C ASN A 2 -0.76 37.74 6.85
N ASP A 3 -1.43 36.80 6.16
CA ASP A 3 -2.51 35.96 6.70
C ASP A 3 -3.03 35.03 5.59
N ILE A 4 -2.25 34.03 5.20
CA ILE A 4 -2.85 32.78 4.71
C ILE A 4 -3.05 31.98 5.99
N ARG A 5 -4.27 32.02 6.51
CA ARG A 5 -4.68 31.29 7.71
C ARG A 5 -4.51 29.79 7.45
N THR A 6 -3.34 29.29 7.81
CA THR A 6 -3.02 27.85 7.82
C THR A 6 -3.78 27.10 8.93
N ASP A 7 -4.63 27.80 9.69
CA ASP A 7 -5.30 27.30 10.89
C ASP A 7 -6.65 26.59 10.64
N ASP A 8 -7.14 26.50 9.39
CA ASP A 8 -8.36 25.72 9.08
C ASP A 8 -8.07 24.31 8.54
N ILE A 9 -6.80 23.91 8.46
CA ILE A 9 -6.46 22.51 8.25
C ILE A 9 -6.53 21.83 9.61
N ALA A 10 -7.76 21.54 10.06
CA ALA A 10 -7.97 20.53 11.07
C ALA A 10 -7.34 19.23 10.53
N LEU A 11 -6.09 18.97 10.94
CA LEU A 11 -5.59 17.62 11.09
C LEU A 11 -6.51 17.01 12.14
N ASN A 12 -7.68 16.56 11.70
CA ASN A 12 -8.47 15.60 12.43
C ASN A 12 -7.49 14.46 12.67
N GLU A 13 -6.99 14.38 13.90
CA GLU A 13 -6.35 13.16 14.39
C GLU A 13 -7.26 12.03 13.94
N GLU A 14 -6.75 11.16 13.07
CA GLU A 14 -7.46 9.97 12.68
C GLU A 14 -7.98 9.37 13.98
N PRO A 15 -9.31 9.13 14.11
CA PRO A 15 -9.82 8.44 15.28
C PRO A 15 -8.92 7.23 15.47
N ARG A 16 -8.33 7.06 16.66
CA ARG A 16 -7.49 5.90 16.98
C ARG A 16 -8.35 4.66 16.83
N LEU A 17 -8.46 4.20 15.59
CA LEU A 17 -9.32 3.12 15.17
C LEU A 17 -8.79 1.91 15.94
N GLY A 18 -9.69 1.28 16.69
CA GLY A 18 -9.35 0.04 17.37
C GLY A 18 -8.81 -0.95 16.34
N LEU A 19 -7.99 -1.90 16.79
CA LEU A 19 -7.44 -2.96 15.92
C LEU A 19 -8.53 -3.62 15.04
N GLY A 20 -9.75 -3.73 15.57
CA GLY A 20 -10.91 -4.26 14.84
C GLY A 20 -11.35 -3.40 13.64
N ALA A 21 -11.17 -2.09 13.67
CA ALA A 21 -11.57 -1.24 12.56
C ALA A 21 -10.52 -1.19 11.44
N HIS A 22 -9.22 -1.31 11.76
CA HIS A 22 -8.20 -1.60 10.75
C HIS A 22 -8.42 -2.97 10.09
N ALA A 23 -8.75 -3.99 10.89
CA ALA A 23 -9.08 -5.32 10.38
C ALA A 23 -10.32 -5.30 9.46
N ALA A 24 -11.35 -4.55 9.84
CA ALA A 24 -12.56 -4.36 9.02
C ALA A 24 -12.26 -3.62 7.71
N ALA A 25 -11.47 -2.55 7.74
CA ALA A 25 -11.07 -1.83 6.53
C ALA A 25 -10.30 -2.74 5.57
N LEU A 26 -9.34 -3.53 6.08
CA LEU A 26 -8.62 -4.52 5.28
C LEU A 26 -9.55 -5.59 4.71
N ALA A 27 -10.55 -6.03 5.48
CA ALA A 27 -11.54 -7.01 5.02
C ALA A 27 -12.42 -6.45 3.89
N VAL A 28 -12.81 -5.17 3.96
CA VAL A 28 -13.54 -4.49 2.89
C VAL A 28 -12.68 -4.41 1.62
N VAL A 29 -11.41 -4.03 1.75
CA VAL A 29 -10.47 -4.01 0.62
C VAL A 29 -10.33 -5.41 0.02
N CYS A 30 -10.28 -6.46 0.87
CA CYS A 30 -10.27 -7.83 0.41
C CYS A 30 -11.55 -8.19 -0.36
N ALA A 31 -12.73 -7.82 0.12
CA ALA A 31 -13.99 -8.07 -0.59
C ALA A 31 -14.01 -7.40 -1.98
N ILE A 32 -13.56 -6.14 -2.08
CA ILE A 32 -13.44 -5.43 -3.36
C ILE A 32 -12.41 -6.10 -4.27
N ALA A 33 -11.27 -6.52 -3.72
CA ALA A 33 -10.22 -7.21 -4.45
C ALA A 33 -10.65 -8.59 -4.94
N LEU A 34 -11.53 -9.32 -4.24
CA LEU A 34 -12.07 -10.58 -4.75
C LEU A 34 -12.86 -10.36 -6.02
N VAL A 35 -13.77 -9.38 -6.02
CA VAL A 35 -14.58 -9.04 -7.20
C VAL A 35 -13.64 -8.67 -8.34
N GLY A 36 -12.67 -7.78 -8.11
CA GLY A 36 -11.75 -7.42 -9.17
C GLY A 36 -10.83 -8.58 -9.60
N ASN A 37 -10.50 -9.55 -8.73
CA ASN A 37 -9.69 -10.72 -9.09
C ASN A 37 -10.44 -11.65 -10.04
N THR A 38 -11.78 -11.74 -9.91
CA THR A 38 -12.62 -12.49 -10.86
C THR A 38 -12.73 -11.82 -12.23
N VAL A 39 -12.55 -10.50 -12.30
CA VAL A 39 -12.55 -9.74 -13.56
C VAL A 39 -11.17 -9.70 -14.20
N ALA A 40 -10.12 -9.63 -13.38
CA ALA A 40 -8.73 -9.49 -13.84
C ALA A 40 -8.03 -10.82 -14.13
N THR A 41 -8.62 -11.98 -13.78
CA THR A 41 -7.99 -13.29 -13.92
C THR A 41 -9.03 -14.39 -14.12
N ASP A 42 -8.72 -15.40 -14.96
CA ASP A 42 -9.57 -16.60 -15.19
C ASP A 42 -9.54 -17.61 -14.01
N ASN A 43 -9.02 -17.22 -12.85
CA ASN A 43 -8.88 -18.12 -11.70
C ASN A 43 -10.23 -18.32 -10.99
N THR A 44 -10.40 -19.50 -10.40
CA THR A 44 -11.62 -19.79 -9.64
C THR A 44 -11.72 -18.91 -8.39
N VAL A 45 -12.89 -18.34 -8.13
CA VAL A 45 -13.20 -17.49 -6.95
C VAL A 45 -12.70 -18.08 -5.63
N PRO A 46 -12.84 -19.40 -5.37
CA PRO A 46 -12.36 -19.99 -4.12
C PRO A 46 -10.85 -19.94 -3.95
N GLN A 47 -10.07 -20.06 -5.03
CA GLN A 47 -8.60 -20.02 -4.96
C GLN A 47 -8.10 -18.60 -4.64
N GLY A 48 -8.68 -17.58 -5.29
CA GLY A 48 -8.38 -16.18 -4.98
C GLY A 48 -8.76 -15.81 -3.55
N LEU A 49 -9.87 -16.35 -3.04
CA LEU A 49 -10.31 -16.14 -1.65
C LEU A 49 -9.28 -16.65 -0.63
N VAL A 50 -8.77 -17.86 -0.83
CA VAL A 50 -7.76 -18.45 0.08
C VAL A 50 -6.49 -17.60 0.10
N GLY A 51 -5.99 -17.20 -1.07
CA GLY A 51 -4.80 -16.32 -1.15
C GLY A 51 -5.02 -14.98 -0.45
N LEU A 52 -6.21 -14.41 -0.58
CA LEU A 52 -6.54 -13.12 0.04
C LEU A 52 -6.66 -13.20 1.57
N ILE A 53 -7.20 -14.30 2.09
CA ILE A 53 -7.24 -14.56 3.53
C ILE A 53 -5.81 -14.66 4.09
N ILE A 54 -4.92 -15.35 3.39
CA ILE A 54 -3.51 -15.46 3.80
C ILE A 54 -2.86 -14.07 3.87
N LEU A 55 -3.04 -13.24 2.83
CA LEU A 55 -2.55 -11.86 2.83
C LEU A 55 -3.15 -11.02 3.97
N TRP A 56 -4.45 -11.14 4.22
CA TRP A 56 -5.12 -10.43 5.31
C TRP A 56 -4.57 -10.82 6.69
N VAL A 57 -4.35 -12.12 6.92
CA VAL A 57 -3.75 -12.64 8.16
C VAL A 57 -2.32 -12.11 8.32
N MET A 58 -1.51 -12.12 7.27
CA MET A 58 -0.15 -11.55 7.31
C MET A 58 -0.15 -10.07 7.67
N CYS A 59 -1.06 -9.29 7.09
CA CYS A 59 -1.24 -7.88 7.43
C CYS A 59 -1.64 -7.70 8.91
N MET A 60 -2.54 -8.53 9.43
CA MET A 60 -2.91 -8.49 10.85
C MET A 60 -1.72 -8.76 11.78
N ILE A 61 -0.91 -9.78 11.48
CA ILE A 61 0.27 -10.11 12.28
C ILE A 61 1.25 -8.92 12.25
N GLY A 62 1.46 -8.30 11.08
CA GLY A 62 2.33 -7.13 10.93
C GLY A 62 1.86 -5.91 11.72
N MET A 63 0.56 -5.64 11.69
CA MET A 63 -0.03 -4.57 12.49
C MET A 63 0.08 -4.85 14.00
N LEU A 64 -0.14 -6.10 14.42
CA LEU A 64 0.00 -6.47 15.83
C LEU A 64 1.44 -6.32 16.31
N LEU A 65 2.41 -6.71 15.48
CA LEU A 65 3.83 -6.60 15.78
C LEU A 65 4.28 -5.13 15.86
N THR A 66 3.72 -4.27 15.00
CA THR A 66 3.94 -2.82 15.05
C THR A 66 3.52 -2.22 16.40
N LYS A 67 2.45 -2.74 17.02
CA LYS A 67 1.97 -2.27 18.32
C LYS A 67 2.83 -2.76 19.49
N PHE A 68 3.46 -3.92 19.36
CA PHE A 68 4.24 -4.55 20.43
C PHE A 68 5.71 -4.10 20.43
N MET A 69 6.26 -3.76 19.26
CA MET A 69 7.67 -3.41 19.15
C MET A 69 7.97 -1.94 19.46
N PRO A 70 9.04 -1.64 20.23
CA PRO A 70 9.37 -0.28 20.67
C PRO A 70 10.01 0.61 19.58
N PHE A 71 10.19 0.08 18.36
CA PHE A 71 10.83 0.79 17.26
C PHE A 71 9.79 1.55 16.42
N LYS A 72 10.05 2.83 16.15
CA LYS A 72 9.18 3.73 15.35
C LYS A 72 9.26 3.44 13.85
N LEU A 73 9.04 2.20 13.45
CA LEU A 73 8.93 1.84 12.03
C LEU A 73 7.46 1.97 11.59
N PRO A 74 7.20 2.48 10.36
CA PRO A 74 5.85 2.48 9.80
C PRO A 74 5.26 1.07 9.76
N SER A 75 3.94 0.93 9.96
CA SER A 75 3.27 -0.39 9.95
C SER A 75 3.53 -1.17 8.66
N VAL A 76 3.64 -0.46 7.53
CA VAL A 76 3.94 -1.04 6.21
C VAL A 76 5.27 -1.79 6.22
N ALA A 77 6.30 -1.28 6.91
CA ALA A 77 7.61 -1.93 6.99
C ALA A 77 7.52 -3.29 7.74
N TRP A 78 6.75 -3.35 8.82
CA TRP A 78 6.51 -4.59 9.56
C TRP A 78 5.72 -5.62 8.74
N ILE A 79 4.68 -5.16 8.03
CA ILE A 79 3.89 -6.02 7.15
C ILE A 79 4.77 -6.60 6.03
N SER A 80 5.60 -5.77 5.38
CA SER A 80 6.53 -6.23 4.35
C SER A 80 7.57 -7.20 4.90
N ALA A 81 8.13 -6.95 6.08
CA ALA A 81 9.08 -7.87 6.72
C ALA A 81 8.46 -9.25 6.96
N ILE A 82 7.22 -9.30 7.46
CA ILE A 82 6.49 -10.56 7.65
C ILE A 82 6.22 -11.25 6.32
N GLY A 83 5.83 -10.52 5.29
CA GLY A 83 5.65 -11.09 3.95
C GLY A 83 6.91 -11.73 3.40
N ILE A 84 8.05 -11.05 3.54
CA ILE A 84 9.36 -11.60 3.15
C ILE A 84 9.68 -12.85 3.97
N LEU A 85 9.52 -12.80 5.29
CA LEU A 85 9.72 -13.97 6.16
C LEU A 85 8.84 -15.15 5.76
N ALA A 86 7.55 -14.91 5.50
CA ALA A 86 6.60 -15.96 5.11
C ALA A 86 6.87 -16.57 3.72
N THR A 87 7.58 -15.85 2.84
CA THR A 87 7.84 -16.27 1.45
C THR A 87 9.27 -16.75 1.20
N MET A 88 10.18 -16.58 2.17
CA MET A 88 11.54 -17.09 2.04
C MET A 88 11.58 -18.62 1.92
N PRO A 89 12.51 -19.19 1.12
CA PRO A 89 12.57 -20.63 0.88
C PRO A 89 12.88 -21.45 2.15
N TRP A 90 13.48 -20.82 3.17
CA TRP A 90 13.80 -21.48 4.44
C TRP A 90 12.59 -21.63 5.38
N THR A 91 11.47 -20.94 5.15
CA THR A 91 10.33 -21.00 6.07
C THR A 91 9.41 -22.19 5.79
N PRO A 92 8.98 -22.92 6.84
CA PRO A 92 8.11 -24.07 6.67
C PRO A 92 6.75 -23.62 6.13
N GLY A 93 6.33 -24.20 5.00
CA GLY A 93 5.07 -23.84 4.34
C GLY A 93 5.16 -22.70 3.32
N SER A 94 6.36 -22.17 3.03
CA SER A 94 6.58 -21.11 2.03
C SER A 94 6.03 -21.46 0.64
N ALA A 95 6.26 -22.68 0.16
CA ALA A 95 5.75 -23.14 -1.14
C ALA A 95 4.21 -23.15 -1.21
N TRP A 96 3.54 -23.52 -0.12
CA TRP A 96 2.08 -23.52 -0.06
C TRP A 96 1.52 -22.09 0.00
N VAL A 97 2.14 -21.21 0.80
CA VAL A 97 1.76 -19.79 0.86
C VAL A 97 1.94 -19.14 -0.51
N LEU A 98 3.06 -19.39 -1.17
CA LEU A 98 3.37 -18.81 -2.47
C LEU A 98 2.42 -19.30 -3.58
N ASP A 99 2.09 -20.59 -3.59
CA ASP A 99 1.08 -21.17 -4.49
C ASP A 99 -0.27 -20.47 -4.33
N LYS A 100 -0.75 -20.29 -3.10
CA LYS A 100 -2.06 -19.65 -2.85
C LYS A 100 -2.08 -18.16 -3.13
N VAL A 101 -1.00 -17.45 -2.80
CA VAL A 101 -0.90 -16.01 -3.07
C VAL A 101 -0.71 -15.73 -4.57
N SER A 102 -0.13 -16.66 -5.34
CA SER A 102 0.03 -16.50 -6.80
C SER A 102 -1.29 -16.42 -7.57
N HIS A 103 -2.38 -16.92 -6.98
CA HIS A 103 -3.73 -16.82 -7.55
C HIS A 103 -4.40 -15.45 -7.31
N VAL A 104 -3.74 -14.53 -6.59
CA VAL A 104 -4.24 -13.19 -6.28
C VAL A 104 -3.51 -12.16 -7.14
N ASN A 105 -4.28 -11.36 -7.88
CA ASN A 105 -3.73 -10.23 -8.61
C ASN A 105 -3.55 -9.01 -7.69
N PHE A 106 -2.29 -8.65 -7.43
CA PHE A 106 -1.92 -7.51 -6.59
C PHE A 106 -2.35 -6.15 -7.14
N LEU A 107 -2.53 -5.99 -8.46
CA LEU A 107 -3.03 -4.72 -9.02
C LEU A 107 -4.45 -4.46 -8.55
N THR A 108 -5.26 -5.51 -8.45
CA THR A 108 -6.64 -5.42 -7.98
C THR A 108 -6.74 -4.92 -6.54
N LEU A 109 -5.75 -5.25 -5.71
CA LEU A 109 -5.61 -4.74 -4.34
C LEU A 109 -5.21 -3.27 -4.32
N ALA A 110 -4.36 -2.84 -5.26
CA ALA A 110 -3.90 -1.45 -5.34
C ALA A 110 -5.00 -0.49 -5.80
N THR A 111 -5.90 -0.93 -6.69
CA THR A 111 -6.97 -0.10 -7.27
C THR A 111 -7.84 0.63 -6.24
N PRO A 112 -8.49 -0.03 -5.25
CA PRO A 112 -9.33 0.67 -4.27
C PRO A 112 -8.51 1.60 -3.38
N CYS A 113 -7.29 1.22 -3.02
CA CYS A 113 -6.39 2.05 -2.23
C CYS A 113 -6.01 3.34 -2.97
N LEU A 114 -5.60 3.22 -4.25
CA LEU A 114 -5.24 4.37 -5.07
C LEU A 114 -6.45 5.26 -5.39
N ALA A 115 -7.63 4.66 -5.62
CA ALA A 115 -8.86 5.42 -5.84
C ALA A 115 -9.25 6.22 -4.59
N TYR A 116 -9.26 5.59 -3.41
CA TYR A 116 -9.56 6.27 -2.15
C TYR A 116 -8.51 7.33 -1.82
N ALA A 117 -7.21 7.00 -1.92
CA ALA A 117 -6.13 7.93 -1.68
C ALA A 117 -6.22 9.15 -2.62
N GLY A 118 -6.46 8.91 -3.92
CA GLY A 118 -6.63 9.95 -4.92
C GLY A 118 -7.80 10.88 -4.59
N ILE A 119 -8.97 10.34 -4.26
CA ILE A 119 -10.15 11.13 -3.88
C ILE A 119 -9.90 11.91 -2.59
N ALA A 120 -9.25 11.30 -1.59
CA ALA A 120 -8.98 11.91 -0.29
C ALA A 120 -8.09 13.16 -0.39
N ILE A 121 -7.10 13.15 -1.28
CA ILE A 121 -6.16 14.29 -1.45
C ILE A 121 -6.51 15.21 -2.63
N ALA A 122 -7.46 14.82 -3.49
CA ALA A 122 -7.74 15.51 -4.76
C ALA A 122 -7.94 17.02 -4.63
N LYS A 123 -8.72 17.47 -3.63
CA LYS A 123 -9.00 18.91 -3.45
C LYS A 123 -7.71 19.70 -3.20
N ARG A 124 -6.86 19.20 -2.30
CA ARG A 124 -5.58 19.82 -1.93
C ARG A 124 -4.63 19.86 -3.14
N GLU A 125 -4.51 18.76 -3.86
CA GLU A 125 -3.64 18.68 -5.03
C GLU A 125 -4.12 19.63 -6.16
N ILE A 126 -5.43 19.80 -6.35
CA ILE A 126 -5.99 20.75 -7.32
C ILE A 126 -5.68 22.20 -6.93
N GLU A 127 -5.79 22.57 -5.66
CA GLU A 127 -5.45 23.92 -5.18
C GLU A 127 -3.96 24.22 -5.37
N ILE A 128 -3.10 23.27 -5.01
CA ILE A 128 -1.65 23.36 -5.19
C ILE A 128 -1.30 23.47 -6.69
N ALA A 129 -1.94 22.67 -7.54
CA ALA A 129 -1.73 22.70 -8.99
C ALA A 129 -2.14 24.04 -9.61
N LYS A 130 -3.21 24.68 -9.12
CA LYS A 130 -3.61 26.02 -9.58
C LYS A 130 -2.59 27.10 -9.22
N ALA A 131 -1.99 27.01 -8.04
CA ALA A 131 -1.02 28.00 -7.57
C ALA A 131 0.41 27.78 -8.11
N SER A 132 0.83 26.53 -8.34
CA SER A 132 2.22 26.19 -8.68
C SER A 132 2.41 24.99 -9.61
N GLY A 133 1.39 24.63 -10.40
CA GLY A 133 1.39 23.42 -11.24
C GLY A 133 2.62 23.28 -12.16
N TRP A 134 3.09 24.38 -12.78
CA TRP A 134 4.27 24.34 -13.65
C TRP A 134 5.54 23.91 -12.91
N LYS A 135 5.76 24.40 -11.68
CA LYS A 135 6.93 24.01 -10.88
C LYS A 135 6.86 22.54 -10.47
N ILE A 136 5.66 22.06 -10.13
CA ILE A 136 5.43 20.68 -9.72
C ILE A 136 5.66 19.72 -10.88
N ALA A 137 5.20 20.06 -12.10
CA ALA A 137 5.43 19.24 -13.29
C ALA A 137 6.93 19.06 -13.56
N VAL A 138 7.72 20.14 -13.48
CA VAL A 138 9.18 20.06 -13.66
C VAL A 138 9.84 19.20 -12.58
N VAL A 139 9.45 19.39 -11.31
CA VAL A 139 9.98 18.58 -10.20
C VAL A 139 9.62 17.09 -10.39
N ALA A 140 8.39 16.78 -10.80
CA ALA A 140 7.96 15.41 -11.04
C ALA A 140 8.77 14.72 -12.15
N VAL A 141 9.04 15.42 -13.26
CA VAL A 141 9.90 14.91 -14.34
C VAL A 141 11.31 14.66 -13.83
N LEU A 142 11.90 15.64 -13.12
CA LEU A 142 13.26 15.49 -12.57
C LEU A 142 13.37 14.35 -11.57
N VAL A 143 12.39 14.16 -10.68
CA VAL A 143 12.37 13.07 -9.68
C VAL A 143 12.19 11.71 -10.36
N MET A 144 11.28 11.60 -11.33
CA MET A 144 11.05 10.35 -12.05
C MET A 144 12.29 9.95 -12.86
N THR A 145 12.87 10.90 -13.62
CA THR A 145 14.11 10.68 -14.37
C THR A 145 15.26 10.35 -13.43
N GLY A 146 15.42 11.08 -12.33
CA GLY A 146 16.49 10.85 -11.35
C GLY A 146 16.41 9.47 -10.68
N THR A 147 15.21 9.03 -10.30
CA THR A 147 15.01 7.71 -9.68
C THR A 147 15.29 6.58 -10.68
N TYR A 148 14.83 6.72 -11.93
CA TYR A 148 15.08 5.75 -12.98
C TYR A 148 16.56 5.67 -13.33
N VAL A 149 17.21 6.80 -13.64
CA VAL A 149 18.63 6.86 -14.00
C VAL A 149 19.50 6.39 -12.83
N GLY A 150 19.18 6.79 -11.60
CA GLY A 150 19.89 6.32 -10.41
C GLY A 150 19.82 4.80 -10.26
N SER A 151 18.63 4.21 -10.43
CA SER A 151 18.43 2.76 -10.38
C SER A 151 19.17 2.05 -11.52
N ALA A 152 19.14 2.62 -12.73
CA ALA A 152 19.83 2.08 -13.91
C ALA A 152 21.36 2.13 -13.74
N LEU A 153 21.92 3.22 -13.22
CA LEU A 153 23.35 3.35 -12.94
C LEU A 153 23.81 2.31 -11.91
N VAL A 154 23.07 2.14 -10.81
CA VAL A 154 23.37 1.10 -9.82
C VAL A 154 23.33 -0.27 -10.48
N ALA A 155 22.28 -0.59 -11.24
CA ALA A 155 22.18 -1.86 -11.96
C ALA A 155 23.39 -2.09 -12.88
N GLN A 156 23.87 -1.05 -13.57
CA GLN A 156 24.97 -1.12 -14.51
C GLN A 156 26.36 -1.17 -13.85
N VAL A 157 26.48 -0.72 -12.59
CA VAL A 157 27.71 -0.85 -11.79
C VAL A 157 27.84 -2.25 -11.18
N PHE A 158 26.72 -2.91 -10.88
CA PHE A 158 26.70 -4.26 -10.30
C PHE A 158 26.56 -5.39 -11.33
N LEU A 159 26.27 -5.06 -12.59
CA LEU A 159 26.28 -5.98 -13.74
C LEU A 159 27.70 -6.14 -14.29
#